data_AF-A0A0M3JME6-F1
#
_entry.id   AF-A0A0M3JME6-F1
#
_cell.length_a   1.000
_cell.length_b   1.000
_cell.length_c   1.000
_cell.angle_alpha   90.00
_cell.angle_beta   90.00
_cell.angle_gamma   90.00
#
_symmetry.space_group_name_H-M   'P 1'
#
loop_
_entity.id
_entity.type
_entity.pdbx_description
1 polymer ?
#
loop_
_entity_poly.entity_id
_entity_poly.type
_entity_poly.pdbx_seq_one_letter_code
_entity_poly.pdbx_strand_id
1 'polypeptide(L)'
;MARLDSKHNVAQLIKQVVIDLSKVHPQSLVYALTVADKSLNKRRSAVAKEILSIMSDYEPVLVEQARLVSDELIRCAILWHEQWHEALDEASRLYFQ
;
A
#
# COMPACT_ATOMS: atom_id res chain seq x y z
N MET A 1 -8.82 -5.19 -0.24
CA MET A 1 -8.18 -4.17 0.63
C MET A 1 -9.04 -2.95 0.94
N ALA A 2 -9.92 -2.50 0.04
CA ALA A 2 -10.77 -1.30 0.24
C ALA A 2 -11.70 -1.31 1.47
N ARG A 3 -11.81 -2.42 2.21
CA ARG A 3 -12.66 -2.56 3.41
C ARG A 3 -11.88 -2.78 4.70
N LEU A 4 -10.55 -2.73 4.67
CA LEU A 4 -9.72 -2.86 5.88
C LEU A 4 -9.99 -1.76 6.92
N ASP A 5 -10.59 -0.65 6.50
CA ASP A 5 -10.95 0.51 7.32
C ASP A 5 -12.42 0.53 7.79
N SER A 6 -13.18 -0.54 7.51
CA SER A 6 -14.60 -0.68 7.86
C SER A 6 -14.90 -0.58 9.37
N LYS A 7 -16.19 -0.55 9.74
CA LYS A 7 -16.66 -0.59 11.13
C LYS A 7 -16.14 -1.83 11.88
N HIS A 8 -15.96 -1.69 13.20
CA HIS A 8 -15.15 -2.57 14.06
C HIS A 8 -15.35 -4.09 13.84
N ASN A 9 -16.58 -4.59 13.90
CA ASN A 9 -16.84 -6.03 13.83
C ASN A 9 -16.53 -6.63 12.46
N VAL A 10 -16.83 -5.88 11.39
CA VAL A 10 -16.57 -6.33 10.00
C VAL A 10 -15.09 -6.22 9.67
N ALA A 11 -14.42 -5.16 10.13
CA ALA A 11 -12.98 -4.99 9.92
C ALA A 11 -12.16 -6.09 10.61
N GLN A 12 -12.54 -6.51 11.82
CA GLN A 12 -11.83 -7.56 12.54
C GLN A 12 -11.95 -8.92 11.85
N LEU A 13 -13.15 -9.29 11.37
CA LEU A 13 -13.33 -10.52 10.61
C LEU A 13 -12.55 -10.49 9.29
N ILE A 14 -12.64 -9.38 8.54
CA ILE A 14 -11.87 -9.23 7.30
C ILE A 14 -10.37 -9.35 7.57
N LYS A 15 -9.87 -8.67 8.61
CA LYS A 15 -8.46 -8.75 9.00
C LYS A 15 -8.06 -10.19 9.29
N GLN A 16 -8.85 -10.93 10.08
CA GLN A 16 -8.56 -12.33 10.40
C GLN A 16 -8.52 -13.20 9.14
N VAL A 17 -9.52 -13.11 8.27
CA VAL A 17 -9.56 -13.88 7.01
C VAL A 17 -8.37 -13.55 6.12
N VAL A 18 -7.96 -12.28 6.05
CA VAL A 18 -6.80 -11.85 5.25
C VAL A 18 -5.49 -12.38 5.86
N ILE A 19 -5.37 -12.43 7.20
CA ILE A 19 -4.21 -13.05 7.88
C ILE A 19 -4.15 -14.56 7.60
N ASP A 20 -5.28 -15.25 7.65
CA ASP A 20 -5.30 -16.69 7.42
C ASP A 20 -4.99 -17.01 5.95
N LEU A 21 -5.52 -16.20 5.02
CA LEU A 21 -5.19 -16.31 3.60
C LEU A 21 -3.74 -15.91 3.29
N SER A 22 -3.17 -14.93 4.00
CA SER A 22 -1.77 -14.52 3.79
C SER A 22 -0.78 -15.60 4.17
N LYS A 23 -1.13 -16.46 5.13
CA LYS A 23 -0.31 -17.62 5.51
C LYS A 23 -0.33 -18.73 4.47
N VAL A 24 -1.44 -18.93 3.76
CA VAL A 24 -1.60 -20.02 2.78
C VAL A 24 -1.19 -19.59 1.37
N HIS A 25 -1.53 -18.35 0.97
CA HIS A 25 -1.30 -17.83 -0.38
C HIS A 25 -0.72 -16.40 -0.36
N PRO A 26 0.49 -16.19 0.20
CA PRO A 26 1.06 -14.86 0.41
C PRO A 26 1.22 -14.05 -0.89
N GLN A 27 1.64 -14.69 -1.98
CA GLN A 27 1.79 -14.08 -3.31
C GLN A 27 0.51 -13.41 -3.84
N SER A 28 -0.67 -13.94 -3.48
CA SER A 28 -1.96 -13.39 -3.94
C SER A 28 -2.32 -12.06 -3.28
N LEU A 29 -1.73 -11.76 -2.12
CA LEU A 29 -2.07 -10.62 -1.28
C LEU A 29 -0.95 -9.59 -1.16
N VAL A 30 0.31 -9.99 -1.35
CA VAL A 30 1.48 -9.15 -1.03
C VAL A 30 1.39 -7.77 -1.71
N TYR A 31 1.15 -7.70 -3.02
CA TYR A 31 1.07 -6.42 -3.74
C TYR A 31 -0.13 -5.56 -3.31
N ALA A 32 -1.29 -6.19 -3.10
CA ALA A 32 -2.48 -5.49 -2.64
C ALA A 32 -2.27 -4.88 -1.24
N LEU A 33 -1.56 -5.60 -0.37
CA LEU A 33 -1.18 -5.12 0.96
C LEU A 33 -0.11 -4.04 0.91
N THR A 34 0.92 -4.17 0.07
CA THR A 34 1.97 -3.14 -0.12
C THR A 34 1.39 -1.80 -0.58
N VAL A 35 0.39 -1.83 -1.48
CA VAL A 35 -0.33 -0.62 -1.88
C VAL A 35 -1.20 -0.08 -0.73
N ALA A 36 -1.87 -0.97 0.02
CA ALA A 36 -2.69 -0.57 1.14
C ALA A 36 -1.89 0.03 2.31
N ASP A 37 -0.64 -0.37 2.50
CA ASP A 37 0.29 0.17 3.50
C ASP A 37 0.62 1.65 3.24
N LYS A 38 0.77 2.05 1.97
CA LYS A 38 1.03 3.44 1.53
C LYS A 38 -0.22 4.34 1.49
N SER A 39 -1.33 3.87 2.02
CA SER A 39 -2.61 4.58 2.01
C SER A 39 -2.62 5.85 2.88
N LEU A 40 -3.21 6.94 2.38
CA LEU A 40 -3.52 8.14 3.18
C LEU A 40 -4.49 7.88 4.34
N ASN A 41 -5.37 6.88 4.22
CA ASN A 41 -6.20 6.42 5.34
C ASN A 41 -5.33 5.67 6.36
N LYS A 42 -5.10 6.30 7.52
CA LYS A 42 -4.26 5.78 8.61
C LYS A 42 -4.69 4.41 9.12
N ARG A 43 -6.01 4.14 9.22
CA ARG A 43 -6.51 2.84 9.68
C ARG A 43 -6.17 1.74 8.68
N ARG A 44 -6.41 2.00 7.39
CA ARG A 44 -6.09 1.05 6.32
C ARG A 44 -4.58 0.75 6.27
N SER A 45 -3.76 1.79 6.35
CA SER A 45 -2.28 1.66 6.39
C SER A 45 -1.84 0.84 7.60
N ALA A 46 -2.31 1.16 8.81
CA ALA A 46 -1.93 0.44 10.03
C ALA A 46 -2.29 -1.05 9.97
N VAL A 47 -3.49 -1.40 9.50
CA VAL A 47 -3.92 -2.80 9.36
C VAL A 47 -3.10 -3.52 8.29
N ALA A 48 -2.85 -2.89 7.14
CA ALA A 48 -2.03 -3.47 6.08
C ALA A 48 -0.59 -3.74 6.56
N LYS A 49 0.00 -2.78 7.29
CA LYS A 49 1.33 -2.91 7.90
C LYS A 49 1.42 -4.08 8.86
N GLU A 50 0.41 -4.24 9.71
CA GLU A 50 0.34 -5.36 10.65
C GLU A 50 0.27 -6.70 9.93
N ILE A 51 -0.57 -6.82 8.90
CA ILE A 51 -0.69 -8.05 8.10
C ILE A 51 0.61 -8.35 7.35
N LEU A 52 1.28 -7.34 6.78
CA LEU A 52 2.58 -7.50 6.14
C LEU A 52 3.66 -7.92 7.13
N SER A 53 3.63 -7.41 8.37
CA SER A 53 4.53 -7.85 9.44
C SER A 53 4.33 -9.33 9.73
N ILE A 54 3.08 -9.77 9.89
CA ILE A 54 2.76 -11.19 10.10
C ILE A 54 3.20 -12.04 8.89
N MET A 55 2.97 -11.58 7.66
CA MET A 55 3.42 -12.28 6.46
C MET A 55 4.95 -12.39 6.41
N SER A 56 5.66 -11.35 6.85
CA SER A 56 7.12 -11.31 6.90
C SER A 56 7.72 -12.30 7.89
N ASP A 57 6.96 -12.74 8.91
CA ASP A 57 7.41 -13.78 9.84
C ASP A 57 7.52 -15.16 9.15
N TYR A 58 6.74 -15.40 8.10
CA TYR A 58 6.73 -16.66 7.35
C TYR A 58 7.51 -16.57 6.03
N GLU A 59 7.37 -15.46 5.30
CA GLU A 59 7.92 -15.26 3.95
C GLU A 59 8.61 -13.89 3.82
N PRO A 60 9.71 -13.64 4.56
CA PRO A 60 10.36 -12.33 4.62
C PRO A 60 10.92 -11.89 3.26
N VAL A 61 11.48 -12.83 2.48
CA VAL A 61 12.06 -12.55 1.16
C VAL A 61 11.00 -12.04 0.20
N LEU A 62 9.81 -12.64 0.21
CA LEU A 62 8.71 -12.22 -0.65
C LEU A 62 8.23 -10.81 -0.31
N VAL A 63 8.05 -10.51 0.98
CA VAL A 63 7.60 -9.18 1.43
C VAL A 63 8.62 -8.11 1.05
N GLU A 64 9.92 -8.39 1.25
CA GLU A 64 11.01 -7.49 0.87
C GLU A 64 11.04 -7.23 -0.65
N GLN A 65 10.98 -8.28 -1.45
CA GLN A 65 10.98 -8.18 -2.91
C GLN A 65 9.76 -7.39 -3.41
N ALA A 66 8.57 -7.68 -2.89
CA ALA A 66 7.36 -6.97 -3.28
C ALA A 66 7.42 -5.47 -2.91
N ARG A 67 8.01 -5.12 -1.76
CA ARG A 67 8.24 -3.72 -1.39
C ARG A 67 9.17 -3.03 -2.37
N LEU A 68 10.34 -3.62 -2.63
CA LEU A 68 11.33 -3.07 -3.56
C LEU A 68 10.72 -2.88 -4.96
N VAL A 69 10.06 -3.91 -5.50
CA VAL A 69 9.41 -3.82 -6.82
C VAL A 69 8.33 -2.74 -6.82
N SER A 70 7.51 -2.64 -5.77
CA SER A 70 6.48 -1.61 -5.67
C SER A 70 7.06 -0.19 -5.65
N ASP A 71 8.12 0.03 -4.88
CA ASP A 71 8.79 1.34 -4.79
C ASP A 71 9.39 1.74 -6.14
N GLU A 72 10.08 0.81 -6.78
CA GLU A 72 10.76 1.06 -8.06
C GLU A 72 9.78 1.25 -9.22
N LEU A 73 8.66 0.51 -9.25
CA LEU A 73 7.62 0.73 -10.25
C LEU A 73 6.97 2.10 -10.10
N ILE A 74 6.74 2.59 -8.87
CA ILE A 74 6.22 3.95 -8.65
C ILE A 74 7.24 4.98 -9.12
N ARG A 75 8.52 4.80 -8.76
CA ARG A 75 9.60 5.72 -9.13
C ARG A 75 9.80 5.80 -10.66
N CYS A 76 9.67 4.68 -11.36
CA CYS A 76 9.79 4.64 -12.82
C CYS A 76 8.53 5.14 -13.55
N ALA A 77 7.36 5.10 -12.90
CA ALA A 77 6.11 5.56 -13.49
C ALA A 77 5.92 7.08 -13.44
N ILE A 78 6.56 7.76 -12.48
CA ILE A 78 6.48 9.21 -12.31
C ILE A 78 7.87 9.75 -11.96
N LEU A 79 8.57 10.23 -12.98
CA LEU A 79 9.91 10.77 -12.85
C LEU A 79 9.89 12.11 -12.13
N TRP A 80 11.01 12.44 -11.48
CA TRP A 80 11.10 13.66 -10.69
C TRP A 80 10.86 14.93 -11.53
N HIS A 81 11.35 14.97 -12.77
CA HIS A 81 11.10 16.11 -13.66
C HIS A 81 9.63 16.24 -14.07
N GLU A 82 8.90 15.12 -14.20
CA GLU A 82 7.46 15.12 -14.47
C GLU A 82 6.70 15.69 -13.26
N GLN A 83 7.05 15.28 -12.04
CA GLN A 83 6.46 15.82 -10.81
C GLN A 83 6.69 17.33 -10.66
N TRP A 84 7.91 17.80 -10.91
CA TRP A 84 8.21 19.24 -10.86
C TRP A 84 7.45 20.02 -11.92
N HIS A 85 7.42 19.51 -13.16
CA HIS A 85 6.73 20.18 -14.24
C HIS A 85 5.23 20.32 -13.94
N GLU A 86 4.56 19.25 -13.50
CA GLU A 86 3.15 19.26 -13.12
C GLU A 86 2.89 20.23 -11.94
N ALA A 87 3.72 20.18 -10.90
CA ALA A 87 3.56 21.05 -9.73
C ALA A 87 3.78 22.54 -10.05
N LEU A 88 4.76 22.87 -10.90
CA LEU A 88 5.03 24.24 -11.33
C LEU A 88 3.93 24.77 -12.23
N ASP A 89 3.43 23.96 -13.16
CA ASP A 89 2.33 24.34 -14.04
C ASP A 89 1.07 24.67 -13.23
N GLU A 90 0.68 23.81 -12.28
CA GLU A 90 -0.49 24.06 -11.42
C GLU A 90 -0.29 25.27 -10.49
N ALA A 91 0.91 25.46 -9.92
CA ALA A 91 1.21 26.64 -9.11
C ALA A 91 1.16 27.94 -9.94
N SER A 92 1.65 27.90 -11.18
CA SER A 92 1.60 29.06 -12.10
C SER A 92 0.16 29.44 -12.43
N ARG A 93 -0.69 28.43 -12.68
CA ARG A 93 -2.11 28.60 -12.98
C ARG A 93 -2.85 29.24 -11.82
N LEU A 94 -2.57 28.81 -10.58
CA LEU A 94 -3.18 29.36 -9.36
C LEU A 94 -2.70 30.77 -9.02
N TYR A 95 -1.49 31.17 -9.45
CA TYR A 95 -0.92 32.48 -9.11
C TYR A 95 -1.29 33.59 -10.10
N PHE A 96 -1.31 33.27 -11.41
CA PHE A 96 -1.56 34.27 -12.47
C PHE A 96 -3.02 34.32 -12.95
N GLN A 97 -3.92 33.64 -12.24
CA GLN A 97 -5.38 33.76 -12.41
C GLN A 97 -5.95 34.79 -11.43
#